data_AF-A0A0M3RJY5-F1
#
_entry.id   AF-A0A0M3RJY5-F1
#
_cell.length_a   1.000
_cell.length_b   1.000
_cell.length_c   1.000
_cell.angle_alpha   90.00
_cell.angle_beta   90.00
_cell.angle_gamma   90.00
#
_symmetry.space_group_name_H-M   'P 1'
#
loop_
_entity.id
_entity.type
_entity.pdbx_description
1 polymer ?
#
loop_
_entity_poly.entity_id
_entity_poly.type
_entity_poly.pdbx_seq_one_letter_code
_entity_poly.pdbx_strand_id
1 'polypeptide(L)'
;MANGVSEMKVDWGSVRTRDGVKPDAAVLDVFVTSEDIDTVYDAYCRIEHAAFYNRDLEEAALPLTSALIEMVCSGRCTHWGLTMATDALYEISLGQTMREEETDGTSLADRCREVIRDNLPRLYQTGVSGILWTWGEFLPATE
;
A
#
# COMPACT_ATOMS: atom_id res chain seq x y z
N MET A 1 -0.27 -15.56 20.58
CA MET A 1 -0.20 -14.28 19.84
C MET A 1 0.08 -14.63 18.39
N ALA A 2 -0.95 -14.58 17.54
CA ALA A 2 -0.83 -14.86 16.11
C ALA A 2 -0.77 -13.52 15.36
N ASN A 3 0.14 -13.44 14.39
CA ASN A 3 0.70 -12.21 13.83
C ASN A 3 -0.25 -11.57 12.79
N GLY A 4 -0.73 -10.37 13.07
CA GLY A 4 -1.71 -9.57 12.32
C GLY A 4 -1.26 -9.03 10.95
N VAL A 5 -0.37 -9.72 10.23
CA VAL A 5 -0.24 -9.60 8.77
C VAL A 5 -1.05 -10.72 8.09
N SER A 6 -1.33 -11.82 8.79
CA SER A 6 -1.98 -13.01 8.25
C SER A 6 -3.50 -12.89 8.06
N GLU A 7 -4.15 -11.84 8.57
CA GLU A 7 -5.61 -11.71 8.55
C GLU A 7 -6.17 -10.97 7.33
N MET A 8 -5.33 -10.32 6.52
CA MET A 8 -5.80 -9.69 5.28
C MET A 8 -5.13 -10.33 4.07
N LYS A 9 -5.38 -11.62 3.89
CA LYS A 9 -5.23 -12.25 2.58
C LYS A 9 -6.22 -11.56 1.64
N VAL A 10 -5.75 -10.56 0.90
CA VAL A 10 -6.43 -10.14 -0.32
C VAL A 10 -6.62 -11.42 -1.15
N ASP A 11 -7.86 -11.74 -1.48
CA ASP A 11 -8.16 -12.85 -2.38
C ASP A 11 -7.82 -12.44 -3.81
N TRP A 12 -6.53 -12.47 -4.12
CA TRP A 12 -6.02 -12.14 -5.44
C TRP A 12 -6.56 -13.06 -6.53
N GLY A 13 -7.10 -14.23 -6.17
CA GLY A 13 -7.69 -15.18 -7.10
C GLY A 13 -8.99 -14.69 -7.74
N SER A 14 -9.76 -13.84 -7.05
CA SER A 14 -11.05 -13.33 -7.54
C SER A 14 -10.95 -11.95 -8.21
N VAL A 15 -9.88 -11.21 -7.97
CA VAL A 15 -9.73 -9.81 -8.41
C VAL A 15 -8.97 -9.72 -9.72
N ARG A 16 -9.43 -8.94 -10.72
CA ARG A 16 -8.69 -8.74 -11.97
C ARG A 16 -7.43 -7.89 -11.78
N THR A 17 -6.38 -8.27 -12.50
CA THR A 17 -5.08 -7.59 -12.52
C THR A 17 -4.62 -7.45 -13.96
N ARG A 18 -3.66 -6.56 -14.20
CA ARG A 18 -3.01 -6.43 -15.50
C ARG A 18 -2.42 -7.77 -15.92
N ASP A 19 -2.73 -8.19 -17.13
CA ASP A 19 -2.24 -9.45 -17.75
C ASP A 19 -2.50 -10.72 -16.91
N GLY A 20 -3.40 -10.65 -15.91
CA GLY A 20 -3.69 -11.75 -14.99
C GLY A 20 -2.61 -12.03 -13.94
N VAL A 21 -1.54 -11.23 -13.88
CA VAL A 21 -0.43 -11.39 -12.93
C VAL A 21 -0.89 -10.93 -11.54
N LYS A 22 -0.83 -11.81 -10.54
CA LYS A 22 -1.28 -11.51 -9.16
C LYS A 22 -0.09 -11.16 -8.26
N PRO A 23 -0.14 -10.05 -7.51
CA PRO A 23 0.69 -9.93 -6.32
C PRO A 23 0.35 -11.09 -5.38
N ASP A 24 1.33 -11.78 -4.84
CA ASP A 24 1.08 -12.75 -3.77
C ASP A 24 1.43 -12.13 -2.40
N ALA A 25 1.09 -12.86 -1.33
CA ALA A 25 1.37 -12.39 0.02
C ALA A 25 2.87 -12.23 0.31
N ALA A 26 3.74 -13.00 -0.36
CA ALA A 26 5.18 -12.90 -0.17
C ALA A 26 5.75 -11.63 -0.80
N VAL A 27 5.22 -11.20 -1.95
CA VAL A 27 5.57 -9.91 -2.57
C VAL A 27 5.20 -8.75 -1.65
N LEU A 28 4.01 -8.76 -1.05
CA LEU A 28 3.59 -7.71 -0.11
C LEU A 28 4.39 -7.72 1.19
N ASP A 29 4.72 -8.91 1.70
CA ASP A 29 5.56 -9.04 2.90
C ASP A 29 6.94 -8.43 2.65
N VAL A 30 7.62 -8.86 1.58
CA VAL A 30 8.93 -8.33 1.18
C VAL A 30 8.88 -6.82 0.92
N PHE A 31 7.84 -6.35 0.22
CA PHE A 31 7.62 -4.93 -0.05
C PHE A 31 7.61 -4.08 1.23
N VAL A 32 7.06 -4.62 2.32
CA VAL A 32 6.90 -3.91 3.59
C VAL A 32 8.09 -4.10 4.53
N THR A 33 8.68 -5.30 4.57
CA THR A 33 9.62 -5.70 5.62
C THR A 33 11.07 -5.73 5.18
N SER A 34 11.38 -5.60 3.88
CA SER A 34 12.76 -5.61 3.41
C SER A 34 13.51 -4.33 3.80
N GLU A 35 14.74 -4.48 4.28
CA GLU A 35 15.68 -3.38 4.50
C GLU A 35 16.51 -3.04 3.25
N ASP A 36 16.50 -3.92 2.24
CA ASP A 36 17.17 -3.73 0.96
C ASP A 36 16.27 -3.00 -0.03
N ILE A 37 16.71 -1.83 -0.49
CA ILE A 37 15.93 -0.94 -1.36
C ILE A 37 15.66 -1.57 -2.73
N ASP A 38 16.63 -2.30 -3.30
CA ASP A 38 16.48 -2.94 -4.61
C ASP A 38 15.39 -4.01 -4.55
N THR A 39 15.38 -4.80 -3.48
CA THR A 39 14.33 -5.78 -3.19
C THR A 39 12.94 -5.14 -3.00
N VAL A 40 12.85 -4.00 -2.29
CA VAL A 40 11.58 -3.26 -2.13
C VAL A 40 11.11 -2.71 -3.48
N TYR A 41 12.02 -2.15 -4.27
CA TYR A 41 11.69 -1.59 -5.59
C TYR A 41 11.23 -2.66 -6.57
N ASP A 42 11.89 -3.82 -6.60
CA ASP A 42 11.45 -4.97 -7.39
C ASP A 42 10.02 -5.41 -7.01
N ALA A 43 9.70 -5.41 -5.72
CA ALA A 43 8.35 -5.70 -5.24
C ALA A 43 7.35 -4.60 -5.65
N TYR A 44 7.74 -3.32 -5.54
CA TYR A 44 6.94 -2.18 -6.02
C TYR A 44 6.59 -2.34 -7.50
N CYS A 45 7.58 -2.59 -8.38
CA CYS A 45 7.34 -2.72 -9.81
C CYS A 45 6.37 -3.86 -10.14
N ARG A 46 6.40 -4.97 -9.40
CA ARG A 46 5.43 -6.08 -9.57
C ARG A 46 4.02 -5.68 -9.16
N ILE A 47 3.90 -4.96 -8.05
CA ILE A 47 2.61 -4.48 -7.53
C ILE A 47 2.02 -3.42 -8.46
N GLU A 48 2.83 -2.43 -8.86
CA GLU A 48 2.48 -1.38 -9.82
C GLU A 48 1.98 -2.02 -11.11
N HIS A 49 2.80 -2.90 -11.71
CA HIS A 49 2.46 -3.56 -12.97
C HIS A 49 1.11 -4.27 -12.89
N ALA A 50 0.82 -4.95 -11.79
CA ALA A 50 -0.41 -5.72 -11.63
C ALA A 50 -1.67 -4.87 -11.37
N ALA A 51 -1.54 -3.70 -10.74
CA ALA A 51 -2.67 -2.99 -10.15
C ALA A 51 -2.86 -1.53 -10.59
N PHE A 52 -1.79 -0.77 -10.85
CA PHE A 52 -1.89 0.68 -11.11
C PHE A 52 -0.85 1.20 -12.12
N TYR A 53 -0.42 0.35 -13.07
CA TYR A 53 0.67 0.64 -14.01
C TYR A 53 0.48 1.95 -14.78
N ASN A 54 1.43 2.89 -14.72
CA ASN A 54 1.27 4.22 -15.32
C ASN A 54 -0.03 4.95 -14.91
N ARG A 55 -0.51 4.73 -13.68
CA ARG A 55 -1.77 5.30 -13.13
C ARG A 55 -3.04 4.70 -13.73
N ASP A 56 -2.92 3.64 -14.51
CA ASP A 56 -4.04 2.89 -15.03
C ASP A 56 -4.51 1.88 -13.99
N LEU A 57 -5.67 2.11 -13.39
CA LEU A 57 -6.17 1.28 -12.30
C LEU A 57 -6.89 0.02 -12.82
N GLU A 58 -6.41 -1.12 -12.37
CA GLU A 58 -7.06 -2.44 -12.47
C GLU A 58 -7.89 -2.70 -11.22
N GLU A 59 -8.85 -3.64 -11.27
CA GLU A 59 -9.71 -3.98 -10.12
C GLU A 59 -8.90 -4.25 -8.82
N ALA A 60 -7.69 -4.80 -8.97
CA ALA A 60 -6.70 -4.99 -7.92
C ALA A 60 -6.27 -3.74 -7.15
N ALA A 61 -6.37 -2.55 -7.73
CA ALA A 61 -5.99 -1.30 -7.08
C ALA A 61 -6.77 -1.07 -5.78
N LEU A 62 -8.06 -1.42 -5.74
CA LEU A 62 -8.89 -1.17 -4.55
C LEU A 62 -8.48 -2.03 -3.34
N PRO A 63 -8.45 -3.38 -3.41
CA PRO A 63 -7.99 -4.18 -2.28
C PRO A 63 -6.52 -3.93 -1.96
N LEU A 64 -5.69 -3.61 -2.96
CA LEU A 64 -4.31 -3.19 -2.73
C LEU A 64 -4.24 -1.90 -1.89
N THR A 65 -5.07 -0.90 -2.20
CA THR A 65 -5.15 0.36 -1.43
C THR A 65 -5.40 0.09 0.04
N SER A 66 -6.40 -0.73 0.34
CA SER A 66 -6.72 -1.12 1.72
C SER A 66 -5.57 -1.89 2.39
N ALA A 67 -4.92 -2.80 1.66
CA ALA A 67 -3.76 -3.54 2.16
C ALA A 67 -2.60 -2.61 2.50
N LEU A 68 -2.25 -1.67 1.60
CA LEU A 68 -1.17 -0.70 1.81
C LEU A 68 -1.41 0.17 3.05
N ILE A 69 -2.65 0.64 3.22
CA ILE A 69 -3.03 1.45 4.38
C ILE A 69 -2.88 0.66 5.68
N GLU A 70 -3.37 -0.58 5.74
CA GLU A 70 -3.22 -1.40 6.94
C GLU A 70 -1.75 -1.76 7.21
N MET A 71 -0.97 -2.04 6.17
CA MET A 71 0.46 -2.29 6.31
C MET A 71 1.18 -1.08 6.92
N VAL A 72 0.95 0.12 6.37
CA VAL A 72 1.48 1.38 6.92
C VAL A 72 1.00 1.58 8.36
N CYS A 73 -0.31 1.56 8.59
CA CYS A 73 -0.90 1.86 9.90
C CYS A 73 -0.58 0.81 10.97
N SER A 74 -0.11 -0.39 10.59
CA SER A 74 0.38 -1.39 11.53
C SER A 74 1.74 -1.04 12.14
N GLY A 75 2.47 -0.08 11.56
CA GLY A 75 3.80 0.33 12.03
C GLY A 75 4.90 -0.70 11.76
N ARG A 76 4.66 -1.70 10.90
CA ARG A 76 5.62 -2.78 10.61
C ARG A 76 6.47 -2.54 9.36
N CYS A 77 6.26 -1.43 8.66
CA CYS A 77 7.06 -1.09 7.49
C CYS A 77 8.50 -0.73 7.89
N THR A 78 9.48 -1.20 7.12
CA THR A 78 10.80 -0.56 7.10
C THR A 78 10.69 0.87 6.56
N HIS A 79 11.77 1.66 6.70
CA HIS A 79 11.83 2.99 6.09
C HIS A 79 11.49 2.94 4.59
N TRP A 80 12.10 2.00 3.85
CA TRP A 80 11.86 1.85 2.41
C TRP A 80 10.45 1.36 2.10
N GLY A 81 9.92 0.39 2.85
CA GLY A 81 8.55 -0.06 2.69
C GLY A 81 7.53 1.06 2.94
N LEU A 82 7.79 1.94 3.92
CA LEU A 82 6.95 3.11 4.18
C LEU A 82 7.01 4.12 3.03
N THR A 83 8.20 4.44 2.53
CA THR A 83 8.38 5.34 1.39
C THR A 83 7.62 4.84 0.17
N MET A 84 7.82 3.57 -0.20
CA MET A 84 7.22 3.00 -1.41
C MET A 84 5.72 2.75 -1.27
N ALA A 85 5.22 2.41 -0.08
CA ALA A 85 3.78 2.31 0.17
C ALA A 85 3.10 3.69 0.05
N THR A 86 3.74 4.75 0.53
CA THR A 86 3.23 6.12 0.40
C THR A 86 3.23 6.56 -1.06
N ASP A 87 4.28 6.23 -1.81
CA ASP A 87 4.36 6.49 -3.25
C ASP A 87 3.27 5.75 -4.04
N ALA A 88 3.07 4.46 -3.77
CA ALA A 88 1.99 3.68 -4.38
C ALA A 88 0.60 4.28 -4.10
N LEU A 89 0.34 4.70 -2.85
CA LEU A 89 -0.92 5.36 -2.49
C LEU A 89 -1.09 6.71 -3.23
N TYR A 90 0.00 7.45 -3.42
CA TYR A 90 0.00 8.68 -4.20
C TYR A 90 -0.35 8.42 -5.67
N GLU A 91 0.33 7.46 -6.30
CA GLU A 91 0.09 7.07 -7.70
C GLU A 91 -1.35 6.57 -7.91
N ILE A 92 -1.87 5.75 -7.00
CA ILE A 92 -3.27 5.30 -7.02
C ILE A 92 -4.25 6.47 -6.88
N SER A 93 -3.95 7.46 -6.02
CA SER A 93 -4.82 8.64 -5.84
C SER A 93 -4.97 9.48 -7.12
N LEU A 94 -3.91 9.52 -7.94
CA LEU A 94 -3.86 10.16 -9.25
C LEU A 94 -4.37 9.26 -10.39
N GLY A 95 -4.65 8.00 -10.07
CA GLY A 95 -5.08 6.96 -11.00
C GLY A 95 -6.37 7.27 -11.75
N GLN A 96 -6.53 6.64 -12.91
CA GLN A 96 -7.74 6.66 -13.73
C GLN A 96 -8.26 5.25 -13.94
N THR A 97 -9.58 5.11 -14.04
CA THR A 97 -10.21 3.81 -14.31
C THR A 97 -10.09 3.52 -15.80
N MET A 98 -9.38 2.45 -16.19
CA MET A 98 -9.15 2.14 -17.61
C MET A 98 -10.30 1.43 -18.31
N ARG A 99 -11.07 0.64 -17.57
CA ARG A 99 -12.22 -0.11 -18.09
C ARG A 99 -13.40 0.18 -17.18
N GLU A 100 -14.42 0.83 -17.74
CA GLU A 100 -15.69 1.07 -17.06
C GLU A 100 -16.36 -0.28 -16.75
N GLU A 101 -16.12 -0.82 -15.58
CA GLU A 101 -17.14 -1.54 -14.83
C GLU A 101 -17.59 -0.59 -13.73
N GLU A 102 -18.52 0.31 -14.08
CA GLU A 102 -19.24 1.10 -13.09
C GLU A 102 -19.92 0.15 -12.12
N THR A 103 -19.39 0.04 -10.91
CA THR A 103 -20.11 -0.56 -9.81
C THR A 103 -20.89 0.56 -9.14
N ASP A 104 -22.21 0.53 -9.25
CA ASP A 104 -23.09 1.50 -8.58
C ASP A 104 -22.81 2.97 -8.98
N GLY A 105 -22.43 3.20 -10.24
CA GLY A 105 -22.15 4.54 -10.80
C GLY A 105 -20.90 5.23 -10.23
N THR A 106 -20.09 4.54 -9.41
CA THR A 106 -18.86 5.08 -8.84
C THR A 106 -17.64 4.44 -9.51
N SER A 107 -16.72 5.25 -10.01
CA SER A 107 -15.50 4.76 -10.65
C SER A 107 -14.59 4.05 -9.65
N LEU A 108 -13.79 3.09 -10.12
CA LEU A 108 -12.76 2.43 -9.30
C LEU A 108 -11.80 3.46 -8.68
N ALA A 109 -11.42 4.47 -9.46
CA ALA A 109 -10.57 5.56 -9.01
C ALA A 109 -11.19 6.34 -7.84
N ASP A 110 -12.50 6.64 -7.89
CA ASP A 110 -13.17 7.35 -6.81
C ASP A 110 -13.26 6.51 -5.54
N ARG A 111 -13.53 5.20 -5.67
CA ARG A 111 -13.52 4.26 -4.54
C ARG A 111 -12.14 4.17 -3.89
N CYS A 112 -11.07 4.12 -4.68
CA CYS A 112 -9.70 4.13 -4.13
C CYS A 112 -9.42 5.45 -3.39
N ARG A 113 -9.82 6.60 -3.96
CA ARG A 113 -9.66 7.91 -3.31
C ARG A 113 -10.47 8.03 -2.03
N GLU A 114 -11.68 7.48 -1.98
CA GLU A 114 -12.52 7.45 -0.79
C GLU A 114 -11.82 6.68 0.33
N VAL A 115 -11.35 5.46 0.05
CA VAL A 115 -10.58 4.65 1.02
C VAL A 115 -9.34 5.39 1.52
N ILE A 116 -8.59 6.05 0.64
CA ILE A 116 -7.42 6.85 1.04
C ILE A 116 -7.84 8.00 1.95
N ARG A 117 -8.86 8.78 1.55
CA ARG A 117 -9.35 9.96 2.29
C ARG A 117 -9.85 9.58 3.68
N ASP A 118 -10.60 8.50 3.81
CA ASP A 118 -11.13 8.01 5.08
C ASP A 118 -10.03 7.58 6.04
N ASN A 119 -8.88 7.17 5.51
CA ASN A 119 -7.74 6.72 6.30
C ASN A 119 -6.62 7.76 6.45
N LEU A 120 -6.74 8.95 5.86
CA LEU A 120 -5.75 10.03 6.00
C LEU A 120 -5.40 10.31 7.47
N PRO A 121 -6.36 10.42 8.43
CA PRO A 121 -6.01 10.65 9.83
C PRO A 121 -5.08 9.57 10.42
N ARG A 122 -5.32 8.28 10.08
CA ARG A 122 -4.48 7.15 10.55
C ARG A 122 -3.09 7.17 9.91
N LEU A 123 -3.04 7.48 8.61
CA LEU A 123 -1.78 7.61 7.88
C LEU A 123 -0.92 8.74 8.44
N TYR A 124 -1.51 9.92 8.73
CA TYR A 124 -0.80 11.03 9.35
C TYR A 124 -0.31 10.70 10.77
N GLN A 125 -1.14 10.06 11.61
CA GLN A 125 -0.74 9.65 12.95
C GLN A 125 0.45 8.68 12.92
N THR A 126 0.46 7.75 11.96
CA THR A 126 1.55 6.80 11.76
C THR A 126 2.83 7.51 11.32
N GLY A 127 2.74 8.42 10.35
CA GLY A 127 3.89 9.21 9.87
C GLY A 127 4.50 10.07 10.98
N VAL A 128 3.67 10.74 11.80
CA VAL A 128 4.14 11.52 12.95
C VAL A 128 4.81 10.63 14.00
N SER A 129 4.25 9.45 14.26
CA SER A 129 4.84 8.48 15.19
C SER A 129 6.19 7.98 14.68
N GLY A 130 6.31 7.63 13.39
CA GLY A 130 7.56 7.19 12.77
C GLY A 130 8.66 8.26 12.78
N ILE A 131 8.27 9.54 12.61
CA ILE A 131 9.19 10.68 12.81
C ILE A 131 9.65 10.72 14.27
N LEU A 132 8.76 10.62 15.25
CA LEU A 132 9.17 10.61 16.67
C LEU A 132 10.08 9.43 17.04
N TRP A 133 9.93 8.26 16.41
CA TRP A 133 10.87 7.14 16.56
C TRP A 133 12.26 7.43 15.96
N THR A 134 12.32 7.98 14.75
CA THR A 134 13.60 8.37 14.11
C THR A 134 14.33 9.49 14.85
N TRP A 135 13.61 10.42 15.48
CA TRP A 135 14.24 11.46 16.33
C TRP A 135 14.51 10.99 17.76
N GLY A 136 13.78 10.00 18.28
CA GLY A 136 13.97 9.42 19.61
C GLY A 136 15.26 8.60 19.74
N GLU A 137 15.78 8.05 18.64
CA GLU A 137 17.11 7.41 18.61
C GLU A 137 18.28 8.43 18.61
N PHE A 138 18.01 9.70 18.30
CA PHE A 138 19.02 10.77 18.22
C PHE A 138 19.00 11.74 19.41
N LEU A 139 18.00 11.66 20.29
CA LEU A 139 17.96 12.43 21.53
C LEU A 139 18.59 11.59 22.66
N PRO A 140 19.84 11.86 23.09
CA PRO A 140 20.34 11.26 24.31
C PRO A 140 19.39 11.66 25.44
N ALA A 141 18.97 10.69 26.24
CA ALA A 141 18.25 10.95 27.48
C ALA A 141 19.12 11.90 28.33
N THR A 142 18.73 13.17 28.38
CA THR A 142 19.30 14.11 29.33
C THR A 142 18.64 13.83 30.68
N GLU A 143 19.31 13.05 31.52
CA GLU A 143 19.12 13.09 32.98
C GLU A 143 19.63 14.42 33.56
#